data_AF-A0A3E0ELV4-F1
#
_entry.id   AF-A0A3E0ELV4-F1
#
_cell.length_a   1.000
_cell.length_b   1.000
_cell.length_c   1.000
_cell.angle_alpha   90.00
_cell.angle_beta   90.00
_cell.angle_gamma   90.00
#
_symmetry.space_group_name_H-M   'P 1'
#
loop_
_entity.id
_entity.type
_entity.pdbx_description
1 polymer ?
#
loop_
_entity_poly.entity_id
_entity_poly.type
_entity_poly.pdbx_seq_one_letter_code
_entity_poly.pdbx_strand_id
1 'polypeptide(L)' 'MISIEKCKEILNKSERKFTDDEVKKIRDYLYIAATIENDKFKTETKKDSSNIH' A
#
# COMPACT_ATOMS: atom_id res chain seq x y z
N MET A 1 2.77 -3.71 8.92
CA MET A 1 3.61 -3.07 7.89
C MET A 1 4.82 -3.94 7.63
N ILE A 2 5.15 -4.26 6.38
CA ILE A 2 6.42 -4.86 5.97
C ILE A 2 7.61 -3.96 6.38
N SER A 3 8.71 -4.57 6.80
CA SER A 3 9.92 -3.85 7.22
C SER A 3 10.66 -3.22 6.04
N ILE A 4 11.47 -2.19 6.31
CA ILE A 4 12.25 -1.52 5.26
C ILE A 4 13.31 -2.46 4.67
N GLU A 5 13.89 -3.33 5.50
CA GLU A 5 14.88 -4.33 5.10
C GLU A 5 14.25 -5.33 4.12
N LYS A 6 13.01 -5.75 4.37
CA LYS A 6 12.31 -6.65 3.47
C LYS A 6 11.93 -5.97 2.16
N CYS A 7 11.52 -4.70 2.19
CA CYS A 7 11.30 -3.91 0.98
C CYS A 7 12.59 -3.78 0.16
N LYS A 8 13.72 -3.52 0.82
CA LYS A 8 15.04 -3.42 0.18
C LYS A 8 15.42 -4.75 -0.48
N GLU A 9 15.24 -5.86 0.23
CA GLU A 9 15.49 -7.21 -0.30
C GLU A 9 14.65 -7.48 -1.56
N ILE A 10 13.36 -7.14 -1.55
CA ILE A 10 12.45 -7.39 -2.68
C ILE A 10 12.76 -6.47 -3.87
N LEU A 11 12.86 -5.16 -3.65
CA LEU A 11 13.04 -4.18 -4.72
C LEU A 11 14.41 -4.34 -5.40
N ASN A 12 15.44 -4.69 -4.62
CA ASN A 12 16.80 -4.87 -5.12
C ASN A 12 17.10 -6.29 -5.60
N LYS A 13 16.12 -7.21 -5.64
CA LYS A 13 16.25 -8.48 -6.36
C LYS A 13 16.24 -8.31 -7.88
N SER A 14 15.62 -7.23 -8.38
CA SER A 14 15.60 -6.92 -9.81
C SER A 14 16.93 -6.34 -10.30
N GLU A 15 17.09 -6.24 -11.63
CA GLU A 15 18.25 -5.58 -12.25
C GLU A 15 18.35 -4.10 -11.84
N ARG A 16 17.20 -3.44 -11.66
CA ARG A 16 17.14 -2.09 -11.13
C ARG A 16 17.38 -2.11 -9.63
N LYS A 17 18.37 -1.33 -9.18
CA LYS A 17 18.64 -1.10 -7.77
C LYS A 17 18.03 0.22 -7.33
N PHE A 18 17.59 0.23 -6.07
CA PHE A 18 17.01 1.35 -5.37
C PHE A 18 17.86 1.63 -4.13
N THR A 19 18.13 2.91 -3.92
CA THR A 19 18.73 3.43 -2.69
C THR A 19 17.76 3.32 -1.52
N ASP A 20 18.28 3.42 -0.30
CA ASP A 20 17.44 3.32 0.91
C ASP A 20 16.33 4.39 0.96
N ASP A 21 16.61 5.58 0.43
CA ASP A 21 15.62 6.66 0.37
C ASP A 21 14.56 6.43 -0.71
N GLU A 22 14.93 5.81 -1.84
CA GLU A 22 13.95 5.37 -2.84
C GLU A 22 13.07 4.24 -2.30
N VAL A 23 13.65 3.27 -1.59
CA VAL A 23 12.90 2.18 -0.95
C VAL A 23 11.90 2.74 0.07
N LYS A 24 12.28 3.74 0.87
CA LYS A 24 11.36 4.42 1.81
C LYS A 24 10.21 5.10 1.06
N LYS A 25 10.51 5.89 0.03
CA LYS A 25 9.49 6.60 -0.77
C LYS A 25 8.50 5.64 -1.42
N ILE A 26 8.98 4.54 -2.01
CA ILE A 26 8.13 3.52 -2.62
C ILE A 26 7.22 2.88 -1.57
N ARG A 27 7.79 2.46 -0.43
CA ARG A 27 7.04 1.85 0.67
C ARG A 27 5.92 2.78 1.17
N ASP A 28 6.25 4.04 1.43
CA ASP A 28 5.31 5.00 2.00
C ASP A 28 4.19 5.33 1.01
N TYR A 29 4.52 5.48 -0.28
CA TYR A 29 3.53 5.66 -1.35
C TYR A 29 2.55 4.48 -1.44
N LEU A 30 3.06 3.24 -1.41
CA LEU A 30 2.21 2.04 -1.49
C LEU A 30 1.25 1.93 -0.31
N TYR A 31 1.67 2.34 0.90
CA TYR A 31 0.76 2.37 2.04
C TYR A 31 -0.32 3.44 1.93
N ILE A 32 0.02 4.62 1.40
CA ILE A 32 -0.97 5.66 1.14
C ILE A 32 -2.01 5.13 0.14
N ALA A 33 -1.56 4.53 -0.97
CA ALA A 33 -2.44 3.93 -1.96
C ALA A 33 -3.35 2.84 -1.37
N ALA A 34 -2.78 1.92 -0.60
CA ALA A 34 -3.53 0.85 0.06
C ALA A 34 -4.56 1.40 1.09
N THR A 35 -4.22 2.49 1.78
CA THR A 35 -5.14 3.15 2.72
C THR A 35 -6.32 3.76 1.99
N ILE A 36 -6.06 4.50 0.91
CA ILE A 36 -7.11 5.10 0.06
C ILE A 36 -8.03 4.02 -0.50
N GLU A 37 -7.46 2.93 -0.99
CA GLU A 37 -8.23 1.80 -1.55
C GLU A 37 -9.08 1.12 -0.47
N ASN A 38 -8.50 0.82 0.69
CA ASN A 38 -9.23 0.26 1.83
C ASN A 38 -10.37 1.17 2.32
N ASP A 39 -10.16 2.49 2.33
CA ASP A 39 -11.20 3.45 2.70
C ASP A 39 -12.34 3.46 1.68
N LYS A 40 -12.03 3.40 0.38
CA LYS A 40 -13.05 3.24 -0.67
C LYS A 40 -13.87 1.97 -0.47
N PHE A 41 -13.21 0.82 -0.29
CA PHE A 41 -13.89 -0.46 -0.04
C PHE A 41 -14.80 -0.44 1.21
N LYS A 42 -14.36 0.22 2.29
CA LYS A 42 -15.17 0.38 3.51
C LYS A 42 -16.38 1.30 3.30
N THR A 43 -16.28 2.29 2.42
CA THR A 43 -17.41 3.18 2.11
C THR A 43 -18.43 2.54 1.18
N GLU A 44 -17.99 1.67 0.27
CA GLU A 44 -18.88 0.93 -0.65
C GLU A 44 -19.66 -0.16 0.09
N THR A 45 -19.02 -0.91 0.99
CA THR A 45 -19.68 -1.94 1.81
C THR A 45 -20.71 -1.39 2.81
N LYS A 46 -20.66 -0.10 3.15
CA LYS A 46 -21.70 0.56 3.98
C LYS A 46 -22.92 1.03 3.19
N LYS A 47 -22.80 1.21 1.87
CA LYS A 47 -23.90 1.65 1.01
C LYS A 47 -24.93 0.54 0.77
N ASP A 48 -24.48 -0.72 0.77
CA ASP A 48 -25.37 -1.87 0.56
C ASP A 48 -26.24 -2.20 1.79
N SER A 49 -25.83 -1.78 2.99
CA SER A 49 -26.60 -1.96 4.23
C SER A 49 -27.67 -0.88 4.47
N SER A 50 -27.76 0.15 3.63
CA SER A 50 -28.71 1.26 3.80
C SER A 50 -29.92 1.20 2.85
N ASN A 51 -30.08 0.13 2.07
CA ASN A 51 -31.25 -0.12 1.22
C ASN A 51 -32.06 -1.36 1.65
N ILE A 52 -32.10 -1.65 2.95
CA ILE A 52 -33.12 -2.54 3.53
C ILE A 52 -33.89 -1.75 4.59
N HIS A 53 -35.14 -1.45 4.23
CA HIS A 53 -36.25 -0.83 4.96
C HIS A 53 -36.32 0.71 4.98
#